data_AF-A2F4C5-F1
#
_entry.id   AF-A2F4C5-F1
#
_cell.length_a   1.000
_cell.length_b   1.000
_cell.length_c   1.000
_cell.angle_alpha   90.00
_cell.angle_beta   90.00
_cell.angle_gamma   90.00
#
_symmetry.space_group_name_H-M   'P 1'
#
loop_
_entity.id
_entity.type
_entity.pdbx_description
1 polymer ?
#
loop_
_entity_poly.entity_id
_entity_poly.type
_entity_poly.pdbx_seq_one_letter_code
_entity_poly.pdbx_strand_id
1 'polypeptide(L)'
;MEEVDLEYSAPQRFDVPKSIIVFLKKSVPFEDSFKWIISAENQADFWNRVNNLPSSISFEAHKLCAHVQLSDAEFPQAALSPMIEQFWFAHQQSIDVIPFTPKERMMNVATSQIVNDILSQDENWKFENQSWIYKNEFQFDMVPLLLACDAYYQNSRPWLFLQYPQLRELYITIDDFLLQADPRLSLVVTRLYSYLRDLKIENVSEFLSLIEKYPEFEFELPEIELDSELLQSLSNLFVEMKKILWELNLPPVLDHPTQWEGVIGDALANQMTLSIGDRALFVMTPLGLAARLGSEQKDAFDEYSLADMMFSNGDQEALPLGYMNVTSEVPKHSPEQFITQSFEAFIAQNLVQEGFENVQEPSVQILVDVLKNELKTICDLARTRTNRTHESPEACINAVL
;
A
#
# COMPACT_ATOMS: atom_id res chain seq x y z
N MET A 1 -20.16 -19.01 23.35
CA MET A 1 -19.22 -17.87 23.40
C MET A 1 -18.09 -18.26 22.47
N GLU A 2 -18.40 -18.25 21.17
CA GLU A 2 -17.55 -18.71 20.07
C GLU A 2 -17.34 -17.50 19.17
N GLU A 3 -16.39 -16.67 19.58
CA GLU A 3 -15.78 -15.68 18.72
C GLU A 3 -14.27 -15.94 18.80
N VAL A 4 -13.58 -15.67 17.69
CA VAL A 4 -12.14 -15.35 17.64
C VAL A 4 -11.11 -16.48 17.41
N ASP A 5 -11.32 -17.40 16.44
CA ASP A 5 -10.19 -18.18 15.87
C ASP A 5 -10.05 -18.11 14.34
N LEU A 6 -11.12 -17.79 13.59
CA LEU A 6 -11.06 -17.69 12.13
C LEU A 6 -10.32 -16.43 11.61
N GLU A 7 -10.27 -15.35 12.39
CA GLU A 7 -9.70 -14.06 11.95
C GLU A 7 -8.17 -13.96 12.07
N TYR A 8 -7.54 -14.80 12.91
CA TYR A 8 -6.10 -14.70 13.14
C TYR A 8 -5.23 -15.51 12.15
N SER A 9 -5.79 -16.52 11.49
CA SER A 9 -5.06 -17.36 10.53
C SER A 9 -5.10 -16.79 9.10
N ALA A 10 -6.14 -16.06 8.72
CA ALA A 10 -6.28 -15.48 7.38
C ALA A 10 -5.11 -14.55 6.97
N PRO A 11 -4.62 -13.62 7.82
CA PRO A 11 -3.44 -12.81 7.51
C PRO A 11 -2.19 -13.65 7.20
N GLN A 12 -1.99 -14.73 7.96
CA GLN A 12 -0.85 -15.64 7.78
C GLN A 12 -1.00 -16.50 6.52
N ARG A 13 -2.23 -16.91 6.20
CA ARG A 13 -2.54 -17.72 5.01
C ARG A 13 -2.23 -16.97 3.71
N PHE A 14 -2.50 -15.67 3.68
CA PHE A 14 -2.35 -14.85 2.47
C PHE A 14 -1.07 -14.02 2.43
N ASP A 15 -0.25 -14.09 3.47
CA ASP A 15 0.93 -13.23 3.65
C ASP A 15 0.56 -11.74 3.53
N VAL A 16 -0.45 -11.31 4.29
CA VAL A 16 -0.96 -9.93 4.30
C VAL A 16 -0.99 -9.34 5.72
N PRO A 17 -0.80 -8.03 5.88
CA PRO A 17 -0.95 -7.37 7.17
C PRO A 17 -2.35 -7.58 7.78
N LYS A 18 -2.39 -7.77 9.11
CA LYS A 18 -3.66 -7.89 9.86
C LYS A 18 -4.60 -6.68 9.67
N SER A 19 -4.02 -5.50 9.46
CA SER A 19 -4.76 -4.27 9.20
C SER A 19 -5.67 -4.38 7.97
N ILE A 20 -5.29 -5.17 6.96
CA ILE A 20 -6.12 -5.39 5.76
C ILE A 20 -7.37 -6.18 6.09
N ILE A 21 -7.25 -7.27 6.86
CA ILE A 21 -8.41 -8.09 7.26
C ILE A 21 -9.37 -7.26 8.12
N VAL A 22 -8.84 -6.46 9.05
CA VAL A 22 -9.65 -5.54 9.87
C VAL A 22 -10.34 -4.48 9.03
N PHE A 23 -9.65 -3.91 8.03
CA PHE A 23 -10.22 -2.94 7.11
C PHE A 23 -11.35 -3.56 6.28
N LEU A 24 -11.11 -4.72 5.65
CA LEU A 24 -12.11 -5.42 4.84
C LEU A 24 -13.36 -5.79 5.66
N LYS A 25 -13.20 -6.25 6.90
CA LYS A 25 -14.33 -6.55 7.80
C LYS A 25 -15.20 -5.31 8.10
N LYS A 26 -14.61 -4.12 8.12
CA LYS A 26 -15.33 -2.86 8.34
C LYS A 26 -15.97 -2.34 7.05
N SER A 27 -15.32 -2.52 5.91
CA SER A 27 -15.75 -1.95 4.63
C SER A 27 -16.74 -2.84 3.86
N VAL A 28 -16.77 -4.14 4.14
CA VAL A 28 -17.73 -5.09 3.56
C VAL A 28 -18.84 -5.35 4.58
N PRO A 29 -20.06 -4.81 4.36
CA PRO A 29 -21.08 -4.70 5.41
C PRO A 29 -21.73 -6.03 5.81
N PHE A 30 -21.61 -7.07 4.98
CA PHE A 30 -22.23 -8.37 5.23
C PHE A 30 -21.20 -9.47 5.47
N GLU A 31 -21.45 -10.25 6.53
CA GLU A 31 -20.55 -11.30 7.00
C GLU A 31 -20.33 -12.41 5.98
N ASP A 32 -21.36 -12.77 5.20
CA ASP A 32 -21.27 -13.75 4.11
C ASP A 32 -20.30 -13.30 3.01
N SER A 33 -20.39 -12.03 2.62
CA SER A 33 -19.55 -11.39 1.61
C SER A 33 -18.11 -11.23 2.11
N PHE A 34 -17.93 -10.89 3.39
CA PHE A 34 -16.62 -10.87 4.02
C PHE A 34 -16.00 -12.28 4.09
N LYS A 35 -16.77 -13.28 4.55
CA LYS A 35 -16.34 -14.69 4.58
C LYS A 35 -15.92 -15.20 3.22
N TRP A 36 -16.66 -14.82 2.18
CA TRP A 36 -16.33 -15.16 0.81
C TRP A 36 -14.96 -14.58 0.37
N ILE A 37 -14.54 -13.42 0.87
CA ILE A 37 -13.20 -12.88 0.56
C ILE A 37 -12.12 -13.70 1.30
N ILE A 38 -12.32 -13.98 2.58
CA ILE A 38 -11.32 -14.69 3.41
C ILE A 38 -11.32 -16.22 3.22
N SER A 39 -12.29 -16.77 2.49
CA SER A 39 -12.32 -18.19 2.10
C SER A 39 -11.37 -18.50 0.94
N ALA A 40 -10.77 -17.48 0.32
CA ALA A 40 -9.82 -17.61 -0.79
C ALA A 40 -8.78 -18.70 -0.55
N GLU A 41 -8.41 -19.42 -1.62
CA GLU A 41 -7.53 -20.58 -1.50
C GLU A 41 -6.08 -20.21 -1.18
N ASN A 42 -5.61 -19.15 -1.83
CA ASN A 42 -4.24 -18.67 -1.83
C ASN A 42 -4.20 -17.13 -1.96
N GLN A 43 -3.01 -16.55 -1.89
CA GLN A 43 -2.82 -15.09 -1.98
C GLN A 43 -3.32 -14.48 -3.30
N ALA A 44 -3.14 -15.18 -4.43
CA ALA A 44 -3.59 -14.67 -5.73
C ALA A 44 -5.13 -14.66 -5.83
N ASP A 45 -5.79 -15.71 -5.34
CA ASP A 45 -7.25 -15.76 -5.22
C ASP A 45 -7.75 -14.66 -4.28
N PHE A 46 -7.13 -14.47 -3.11
CA PHE A 46 -7.49 -13.40 -2.17
C PHE A 46 -7.47 -12.03 -2.83
N TRP A 47 -6.37 -11.68 -3.51
CA TRP A 47 -6.27 -10.39 -4.21
C TRP A 47 -7.21 -10.30 -5.40
N ASN A 48 -7.49 -11.39 -6.10
CA ASN A 48 -8.50 -11.41 -7.15
C ASN A 48 -9.89 -11.07 -6.57
N ARG A 49 -10.26 -11.63 -5.41
CA ARG A 49 -11.52 -11.31 -4.72
C ARG A 49 -11.56 -9.85 -4.28
N VAL A 50 -10.49 -9.34 -3.69
CA VAL A 50 -10.37 -7.92 -3.27
C VAL A 50 -10.44 -6.96 -4.47
N ASN A 51 -9.84 -7.31 -5.60
CA ASN A 51 -9.86 -6.49 -6.82
C ASN A 51 -11.24 -6.42 -7.49
N ASN A 52 -12.16 -7.29 -7.10
CA ASN A 52 -13.55 -7.30 -7.56
C ASN A 52 -14.52 -6.55 -6.63
N LEU A 53 -13.99 -5.88 -5.60
CA LEU A 53 -14.75 -4.93 -4.77
C LEU A 53 -14.80 -3.55 -5.44
N PRO A 54 -15.59 -2.59 -4.92
CA PRO A 54 -15.46 -1.18 -5.27
C PRO A 54 -14.01 -0.73 -5.15
N SER A 55 -13.54 0.05 -6.11
CA SER A 55 -12.16 0.47 -6.20
C SER A 55 -11.69 1.30 -5.01
N SER A 56 -12.57 2.05 -4.35
CA SER A 56 -12.25 2.72 -3.09
C SER A 56 -11.80 1.73 -2.00
N ILE A 57 -12.47 0.58 -1.91
CA ILE A 57 -12.14 -0.48 -0.97
C ILE A 57 -10.88 -1.24 -1.44
N SER A 58 -10.84 -1.64 -2.71
CA SER A 58 -9.70 -2.38 -3.27
C SER A 58 -8.41 -1.57 -3.17
N PHE A 59 -8.44 -0.30 -3.54
CA PHE A 59 -7.31 0.61 -3.50
C PHE A 59 -6.80 0.80 -2.07
N GLU A 60 -7.69 1.08 -1.11
CA GLU A 60 -7.28 1.25 0.29
C GLU A 60 -6.68 -0.04 0.86
N ALA A 61 -7.18 -1.22 0.47
CA ALA A 61 -6.57 -2.50 0.85
C ALA A 61 -5.15 -2.67 0.27
N HIS A 62 -4.94 -2.37 -1.01
CA HIS A 62 -3.61 -2.39 -1.64
C HIS A 62 -2.67 -1.37 -1.02
N LYS A 63 -3.19 -0.17 -0.72
CA LYS A 63 -2.47 0.87 -0.02
C LYS A 63 -2.01 0.36 1.34
N LEU A 64 -2.88 -0.22 2.16
CA LEU A 64 -2.51 -0.81 3.45
C LEU A 64 -1.50 -1.97 3.31
N CYS A 65 -1.49 -2.69 2.19
CA CYS A 65 -0.46 -3.70 1.90
C CYS A 65 0.89 -3.08 1.54
N ALA A 66 0.86 -1.98 0.79
CA ALA A 66 2.05 -1.24 0.39
C ALA A 66 2.60 -0.34 1.53
N HIS A 67 1.80 -0.10 2.57
CA HIS A 67 2.26 0.59 3.78
C HIS A 67 3.35 -0.23 4.46
N VAL A 68 4.59 0.19 4.24
CA VAL A 68 5.71 -0.21 5.07
C VAL A 68 5.46 0.38 6.45
N GLN A 69 5.32 -0.46 7.48
CA GLN A 69 5.38 0.03 8.87
C GLN A 69 6.80 0.54 9.10
N LEU A 70 6.98 1.83 8.86
CA LEU A 70 8.19 2.53 9.25
C LEU A 70 8.23 2.49 10.78
N SER A 71 9.30 1.91 11.32
CA SER A 71 9.52 1.98 12.77
C SER A 71 9.69 3.46 13.16
N ASP A 72 9.22 3.86 14.34
CA ASP A 72 9.35 5.24 14.87
C ASP A 72 10.82 5.75 14.87
N ALA A 73 11.79 4.86 14.67
CA ALA A 73 13.21 5.17 14.55
C ALA A 73 13.61 5.75 13.18
N GLU A 74 12.87 5.47 12.11
CA GLU A 74 13.21 5.86 10.73
C GLU A 74 12.45 7.11 10.27
N PHE A 75 11.25 7.36 10.82
CA PHE A 75 10.46 8.56 10.55
C PHE A 75 9.63 8.95 11.79
N PRO A 76 9.59 10.23 12.20
CA PRO A 76 8.72 10.67 13.29
C PRO A 76 7.24 10.48 12.91
N GLN A 77 6.36 10.22 13.88
CA GLN A 77 4.91 10.00 13.71
C GLN A 77 4.14 11.09 12.95
N ALA A 78 4.77 12.23 12.64
CA ALA A 78 4.23 13.34 11.87
C ALA A 78 4.78 13.44 10.43
N ALA A 79 5.62 12.50 10.00
CA ALA A 79 6.15 12.49 8.64
C ALA A 79 5.05 12.13 7.62
N LEU A 80 5.05 12.81 6.48
CA LEU A 80 4.17 12.45 5.36
C LEU A 80 4.52 11.05 4.87
N SER A 81 3.49 10.22 4.68
CA SER A 81 3.57 9.01 3.87
C SER A 81 2.92 9.36 2.52
N PRO A 82 3.67 9.99 1.60
CA PRO A 82 3.05 10.60 0.43
C PRO A 82 2.52 9.51 -0.49
N MET A 83 1.26 9.65 -0.89
CA MET A 83 0.59 8.71 -1.78
C MET A 83 0.79 9.13 -3.24
N ILE A 84 0.80 8.16 -4.16
CA ILE A 84 0.97 8.42 -5.61
C ILE A 84 -0.10 9.41 -6.11
N GLU A 85 -1.29 9.38 -5.51
CA GLU A 85 -2.43 10.24 -5.80
C GLU A 85 -2.13 11.72 -5.50
N GLN A 86 -1.36 11.99 -4.44
CA GLN A 86 -0.98 13.34 -4.03
C GLN A 86 0.00 13.97 -5.04
N PHE A 87 0.94 13.19 -5.57
CA PHE A 87 1.84 13.63 -6.63
C PHE A 87 1.12 13.81 -7.97
N TRP A 88 0.15 12.95 -8.27
CA TRP A 88 -0.65 13.05 -9.48
C TRP A 88 -1.55 14.31 -9.48
N PHE A 89 -2.25 14.58 -8.37
CA PHE A 89 -3.09 15.77 -8.22
C PHE A 89 -2.30 17.07 -8.39
N ALA A 90 -1.15 17.15 -7.72
CA ALA A 90 -0.24 18.28 -7.84
C ALA A 90 0.28 18.49 -9.29
N HIS A 91 0.51 17.41 -10.03
CA HIS A 91 0.90 17.51 -11.43
C HIS A 91 -0.23 18.02 -12.33
N GLN A 92 -1.48 17.62 -12.10
CA GLN A 92 -2.62 18.06 -12.91
C GLN A 92 -2.94 19.55 -12.71
N GLN A 93 -2.90 20.04 -11.46
CA GLN A 93 -3.05 21.47 -11.16
C GLN A 93 -1.97 22.31 -11.86
N SER A 94 -0.76 21.76 -12.04
CA SER A 94 0.38 22.47 -12.64
C SER A 94 0.30 22.76 -14.13
N ILE A 95 -0.53 22.02 -14.87
CA ILE A 95 -0.57 22.08 -16.33
C ILE A 95 -1.79 22.82 -16.88
N ASP A 96 -2.67 23.35 -16.02
CA ASP A 96 -3.91 24.06 -16.40
C ASP A 96 -4.80 23.26 -17.39
N VAL A 97 -4.63 21.94 -17.38
CA VAL A 97 -5.42 20.99 -18.15
C VAL A 97 -6.51 20.46 -17.22
N ILE A 98 -7.78 20.58 -17.65
CA ILE A 98 -8.89 19.86 -17.02
C ILE A 98 -8.49 18.38 -17.00
N PRO A 99 -8.38 17.75 -15.82
CA PRO A 99 -7.68 16.48 -15.67
C PRO A 99 -8.17 15.47 -16.70
N PHE A 100 -7.22 14.94 -17.48
CA PHE A 100 -7.50 13.74 -18.25
C PHE A 100 -7.62 12.59 -17.24
N THR A 101 -8.77 11.94 -17.26
CA THR A 101 -9.23 10.99 -16.25
C THR A 101 -8.21 9.86 -16.06
N PRO A 102 -7.65 9.66 -14.84
CA PRO A 102 -7.17 8.33 -14.49
C PRO A 102 -8.40 7.44 -14.60
N LYS A 103 -8.35 6.43 -15.49
CA LYS A 103 -9.47 5.59 -15.93
C LYS A 103 -10.62 5.59 -14.91
N GLU A 104 -11.82 5.98 -15.34
CA GLU A 104 -13.13 6.11 -14.64
C GLU A 104 -13.47 5.05 -13.57
N ARG A 105 -12.65 4.02 -13.40
CA ARG A 105 -12.81 2.88 -12.52
C ARG A 105 -12.31 3.10 -11.09
N MET A 106 -11.67 4.21 -10.72
CA MET A 106 -11.01 4.33 -9.39
C MET A 106 -11.80 5.05 -8.28
N MET A 107 -12.97 5.65 -8.56
CA MET A 107 -13.69 6.46 -7.56
C MET A 107 -15.14 6.06 -7.37
N ASN A 108 -15.63 6.31 -6.16
CA ASN A 108 -17.04 6.27 -5.83
C ASN A 108 -17.71 7.47 -6.51
N VAL A 109 -18.70 7.20 -7.35
CA VAL A 109 -19.38 8.19 -8.18
C VAL A 109 -20.89 8.18 -7.91
N ALA A 110 -21.40 7.08 -7.35
CA ALA A 110 -22.76 7.01 -6.87
C ALA A 110 -22.97 7.98 -5.71
N THR A 111 -24.00 8.82 -5.81
CA THR A 111 -24.40 9.72 -4.73
C THR A 111 -25.81 9.39 -4.28
N SER A 112 -26.11 9.69 -3.01
CA SER A 112 -27.46 9.53 -2.45
C SER A 112 -28.50 10.27 -3.27
N GLN A 113 -28.15 11.43 -3.83
CA GLN A 113 -29.03 12.23 -4.69
C GLN A 113 -29.43 11.46 -5.95
N ILE A 114 -28.46 10.90 -6.69
CA ILE A 114 -28.75 10.15 -7.93
C ILE A 114 -29.63 8.93 -7.62
N VAL A 115 -29.31 8.18 -6.57
CA VAL A 115 -30.10 7.01 -6.16
C VAL A 115 -31.53 7.43 -5.78
N ASN A 116 -31.69 8.52 -5.03
CA ASN A 116 -33.00 9.03 -4.66
C ASN A 116 -33.82 9.48 -5.86
N ASP A 117 -33.18 10.17 -6.82
CA ASP A 117 -33.84 10.67 -8.03
C ASP A 117 -34.34 9.53 -8.91
N ILE A 118 -33.64 8.39 -8.94
CA ILE A 118 -34.07 7.20 -9.69
C ILE A 118 -35.18 6.45 -8.94
N LEU A 119 -34.95 6.09 -7.67
CA LEU A 119 -35.89 5.26 -6.91
C LEU A 119 -37.21 5.95 -6.60
N SER A 120 -37.23 7.28 -6.46
CA SER A 120 -38.47 8.05 -6.26
C SER A 120 -39.41 8.04 -7.46
N GLN A 121 -38.95 7.61 -8.64
CA GLN A 121 -39.77 7.48 -9.85
C GLN A 121 -40.58 6.17 -9.90
N ASP A 122 -40.24 5.19 -9.06
CA ASP A 122 -40.91 3.89 -8.99
C ASP A 122 -41.78 3.81 -7.73
N GLU A 123 -43.10 3.65 -7.93
CA GLU A 123 -44.10 3.63 -6.86
C GLU A 123 -43.93 2.46 -5.87
N ASN A 124 -43.17 1.42 -6.25
CA ASN A 124 -42.89 0.27 -5.38
C ASN A 124 -41.85 0.59 -4.30
N TRP A 125 -41.08 1.67 -4.47
CA TRP A 125 -40.05 2.10 -3.55
C TRP A 125 -40.55 3.19 -2.61
N LYS A 126 -40.19 3.08 -1.33
CA LYS A 126 -40.45 4.10 -0.31
C LYS A 126 -39.19 4.39 0.47
N PHE A 127 -38.96 5.66 0.77
CA PHE A 127 -37.83 6.07 1.59
C PHE A 127 -38.27 6.30 3.04
N GLU A 128 -37.74 5.51 3.97
CA GLU A 128 -38.03 5.58 5.41
C GLU A 128 -36.74 5.38 6.21
N ASN A 129 -36.52 6.19 7.25
CA ASN A 129 -35.40 6.02 8.21
C ASN A 129 -34.00 5.87 7.58
N GLN A 130 -33.70 6.61 6.50
CA GLN A 130 -32.45 6.53 5.72
C GLN A 130 -32.27 5.24 4.89
N SER A 131 -33.35 4.49 4.68
CA SER A 131 -33.36 3.26 3.90
C SER A 131 -34.47 3.28 2.86
N TRP A 132 -34.23 2.62 1.74
CA TRP A 132 -35.19 2.38 0.68
C TRP A 132 -35.87 1.04 0.92
N ILE A 133 -37.20 1.04 0.88
CA ILE A 133 -38.04 -0.13 1.13
C ILE A 133 -38.79 -0.47 -0.16
N TYR A 134 -38.59 -1.68 -0.68
CA TYR A 134 -39.33 -2.20 -1.83
C TYR A 134 -40.52 -3.02 -1.35
N LYS A 135 -41.74 -2.64 -1.77
CA LYS A 135 -43.02 -3.32 -1.48
C LYS A 135 -43.31 -3.62 0.01
N ASN A 136 -42.66 -2.91 0.93
CA ASN A 136 -42.69 -3.16 2.38
C ASN A 136 -42.10 -4.52 2.81
N GLU A 137 -41.30 -5.17 1.96
CA GLU A 137 -40.70 -6.47 2.23
C GLU A 137 -39.18 -6.41 2.32
N PHE A 138 -38.54 -5.67 1.41
CA PHE A 138 -37.08 -5.62 1.31
C PHE A 138 -36.58 -4.23 1.69
N GLN A 139 -35.59 -4.17 2.59
CA GLN A 139 -34.99 -2.93 3.07
C GLN A 139 -33.53 -2.81 2.60
N PHE A 140 -33.20 -1.65 2.06
CA PHE A 140 -31.87 -1.29 1.56
C PHE A 140 -31.44 0.05 2.14
N ASP A 141 -30.55 0.01 3.12
CA ASP A 141 -29.85 1.16 3.66
C ASP A 141 -29.00 1.83 2.58
N MET A 142 -28.91 3.15 2.66
CA MET A 142 -28.28 3.94 1.61
C MET A 142 -26.79 3.60 1.41
N VAL A 143 -26.03 3.35 2.48
CA VAL A 143 -24.56 3.14 2.39
C VAL A 143 -24.21 1.86 1.59
N PRO A 144 -24.75 0.66 1.92
CA PRO A 144 -24.53 -0.53 1.09
C PRO A 144 -25.06 -0.38 -0.34
N LEU A 145 -26.19 0.30 -0.52
CA LEU A 145 -26.77 0.51 -1.85
C LEU A 145 -25.87 1.37 -2.75
N LEU A 146 -25.22 2.40 -2.20
CA LEU A 146 -24.22 3.20 -2.91
C LEU A 146 -23.00 2.36 -3.29
N LEU A 147 -22.51 1.50 -2.40
CA LEU A 147 -21.40 0.58 -2.72
C LEU A 147 -21.78 -0.42 -3.82
N ALA A 148 -23.01 -0.92 -3.83
CA ALA A 148 -23.52 -1.79 -4.90
C ALA A 148 -23.54 -1.04 -6.24
N CYS A 149 -24.01 0.21 -6.23
CA CYS A 149 -24.02 1.09 -7.38
C CYS A 149 -22.61 1.36 -7.93
N ASP A 150 -21.66 1.73 -7.06
CA ASP A 150 -20.26 1.94 -7.44
C ASP A 150 -19.62 0.68 -7.99
N ALA A 151 -19.85 -0.47 -7.36
CA ALA A 151 -19.39 -1.77 -7.86
C ALA A 151 -19.94 -2.04 -9.27
N TYR A 152 -21.22 -1.78 -9.52
CA TYR A 152 -21.82 -1.96 -10.85
C TYR A 152 -21.14 -1.05 -11.89
N TYR A 153 -20.99 0.23 -11.58
CA TYR A 153 -20.38 1.22 -12.48
C TYR A 153 -18.93 0.82 -12.84
N GLN A 154 -18.17 0.34 -11.86
CA GLN A 154 -16.77 -0.04 -12.00
C GLN A 154 -16.55 -1.41 -12.67
N ASN A 155 -17.63 -2.15 -12.97
CA ASN A 155 -17.63 -3.54 -13.46
C ASN A 155 -17.11 -4.56 -12.43
N SER A 156 -17.41 -4.33 -11.16
CA SER A 156 -17.14 -5.19 -10.01
C SER A 156 -18.38 -6.03 -9.65
N ARG A 157 -18.46 -6.55 -8.41
CA ARG A 157 -19.53 -7.45 -7.93
C ARG A 157 -20.57 -6.70 -7.07
N PRO A 158 -21.64 -6.12 -7.67
CA PRO A 158 -22.62 -5.32 -6.94
C PRO A 158 -23.44 -6.12 -5.91
N TRP A 159 -23.69 -7.40 -6.17
CA TRP A 159 -24.50 -8.25 -5.29
C TRP A 159 -23.92 -8.39 -3.88
N LEU A 160 -22.59 -8.31 -3.73
CA LEU A 160 -21.92 -8.38 -2.42
C LEU A 160 -22.34 -7.25 -1.45
N PHE A 161 -22.99 -6.19 -1.95
CA PHE A 161 -23.40 -5.01 -1.17
C PHE A 161 -24.92 -4.83 -1.11
N LEU A 162 -25.70 -5.74 -1.68
CA LEU A 162 -27.17 -5.69 -1.62
C LEU A 162 -27.67 -6.36 -0.34
N GLN A 163 -28.61 -5.73 0.38
CA GLN A 163 -29.27 -6.26 1.58
C GLN A 163 -30.32 -7.33 1.28
N TYR A 164 -29.93 -8.30 0.46
CA TYR A 164 -30.76 -9.43 0.06
C TYR A 164 -29.95 -10.73 0.24
N PRO A 165 -30.02 -11.40 1.41
CA PRO A 165 -29.17 -12.54 1.73
C PRO A 165 -29.28 -13.70 0.74
N GLN A 166 -30.49 -14.03 0.29
CA GLN A 166 -30.73 -15.11 -0.67
C GLN A 166 -30.04 -14.84 -2.02
N LEU A 167 -30.07 -13.59 -2.49
CA LEU A 167 -29.35 -13.17 -3.69
C LEU A 167 -27.84 -13.33 -3.50
N ARG A 168 -27.31 -12.87 -2.36
CA ARG A 168 -25.87 -12.98 -2.07
C ARG A 168 -25.43 -14.43 -2.00
N GLU A 169 -26.17 -15.29 -1.32
CA GLU A 169 -25.89 -16.72 -1.22
C GLU A 169 -25.85 -17.40 -2.59
N LEU A 170 -26.88 -17.20 -3.42
CA LEU A 170 -26.92 -17.77 -4.77
C LEU A 170 -25.75 -17.26 -5.62
N TYR A 171 -25.51 -15.94 -5.63
CA TYR A 171 -24.54 -15.33 -6.53
C TYR A 171 -23.10 -15.60 -6.07
N ILE A 172 -22.83 -15.66 -4.76
CA ILE A 172 -21.54 -16.12 -4.22
C ILE A 172 -21.28 -17.57 -4.63
N THR A 173 -22.28 -18.45 -4.53
CA THR A 173 -22.12 -19.86 -4.91
C THR A 173 -21.82 -20.00 -6.41
N ILE A 174 -22.53 -19.26 -7.25
CA ILE A 174 -22.25 -19.22 -8.69
C ILE A 174 -20.85 -18.65 -8.96
N ASP A 175 -20.44 -17.61 -8.24
CA ASP A 175 -19.14 -16.98 -8.42
C ASP A 175 -17.97 -17.90 -8.05
N ASP A 176 -18.06 -18.57 -6.90
CA ASP A 176 -17.07 -19.58 -6.49
C ASP A 176 -16.97 -20.71 -7.53
N PHE A 177 -18.09 -21.09 -8.14
CA PHE A 177 -18.09 -22.04 -9.26
C PHE A 177 -17.39 -21.49 -10.51
N LEU A 178 -17.68 -20.24 -10.90
CA LEU A 178 -17.05 -19.61 -12.07
C LEU A 178 -15.54 -19.39 -11.88
N LEU A 179 -15.06 -19.18 -10.65
CA LEU A 179 -13.64 -19.07 -10.33
C LEU A 179 -12.87 -20.38 -10.58
N GLN A 180 -13.53 -21.53 -10.51
CA GLN A 180 -12.94 -22.86 -10.74
C GLN A 180 -13.05 -23.32 -12.21
N ALA A 181 -13.68 -22.53 -13.07
CA ALA A 181 -13.90 -22.88 -14.48
C ALA A 181 -12.59 -23.02 -15.27
N ASP A 182 -12.58 -23.91 -16.27
CA ASP A 182 -11.43 -24.05 -17.18
C ASP A 182 -11.11 -22.70 -17.85
N PRO A 183 -9.84 -22.23 -17.83
CA PRO A 183 -9.44 -20.98 -18.49
C PRO A 183 -9.85 -20.85 -19.96
N ARG A 184 -10.02 -21.98 -20.67
CA ARG A 184 -10.52 -22.03 -22.05
C ARG A 184 -11.93 -21.47 -22.19
N LEU A 185 -12.71 -21.48 -21.11
CA LEU A 185 -14.08 -20.95 -21.04
C LEU A 185 -14.12 -19.46 -20.63
N SER A 186 -12.98 -18.77 -20.58
CA SER A 186 -12.88 -17.36 -20.15
C SER A 186 -13.91 -16.42 -20.80
N LEU A 187 -14.19 -16.56 -22.10
CA LEU A 187 -15.22 -15.76 -22.79
C LEU A 187 -16.64 -16.06 -22.29
N VAL A 188 -16.93 -17.31 -21.96
CA VAL A 188 -18.22 -17.76 -21.41
C VAL A 188 -18.37 -17.24 -19.99
N VAL A 189 -17.35 -17.43 -19.16
CA VAL A 189 -17.28 -16.93 -17.78
C VAL A 189 -17.49 -15.41 -17.75
N THR A 190 -16.85 -14.66 -18.66
CA THR A 190 -17.05 -13.21 -18.78
C THR A 190 -18.50 -12.84 -19.06
N ARG A 191 -19.20 -13.61 -19.91
CA ARG A 191 -20.63 -13.38 -20.18
C ARG A 191 -21.49 -13.69 -18.96
N LEU A 192 -21.23 -14.80 -18.27
CA LEU A 192 -21.95 -15.19 -17.06
C LEU A 192 -21.79 -14.14 -15.95
N TYR A 193 -20.59 -13.59 -15.78
CA TYR A 193 -20.38 -12.45 -14.88
C TYR A 193 -21.18 -11.21 -15.29
N SER A 194 -21.40 -10.97 -16.58
CA SER A 194 -22.31 -9.90 -17.02
C SER A 194 -23.76 -10.18 -16.65
N TYR A 195 -24.22 -11.44 -16.70
CA TYR A 195 -25.57 -11.81 -16.25
C TYR A 195 -25.74 -11.60 -14.74
N LEU A 196 -24.74 -12.01 -13.94
CA LEU A 196 -24.73 -11.77 -12.50
C LEU A 196 -24.71 -10.26 -12.18
N ARG A 197 -23.85 -9.49 -12.86
CA ARG A 197 -23.77 -8.04 -12.62
C ARG A 197 -25.08 -7.33 -12.93
N ASP A 198 -25.78 -7.75 -13.98
CA ASP A 198 -27.07 -7.19 -14.38
C ASP A 198 -28.26 -7.80 -13.61
N LEU A 199 -28.02 -8.66 -12.61
CA LEU A 199 -29.03 -9.35 -11.79
C LEU A 199 -30.05 -10.18 -12.60
N LYS A 200 -29.59 -10.86 -13.66
CA LYS A 200 -30.45 -11.59 -14.62
C LYS A 200 -30.64 -13.07 -14.31
N ILE A 201 -30.16 -13.56 -13.17
CA ILE A 201 -30.30 -14.95 -12.74
C ILE A 201 -31.21 -14.94 -11.52
N GLU A 202 -32.42 -15.47 -11.68
CA GLU A 202 -33.46 -15.48 -10.64
C GLU A 202 -33.43 -16.76 -9.80
N ASN A 203 -32.89 -17.84 -10.38
CA ASN A 203 -32.78 -19.14 -9.72
C ASN A 203 -31.70 -20.01 -10.38
N VAL A 204 -31.46 -21.17 -9.77
CA VAL A 204 -30.49 -22.16 -10.26
C VAL A 204 -30.84 -22.69 -11.64
N SER A 205 -32.11 -22.98 -11.92
CA SER A 205 -32.54 -23.56 -13.21
C SER A 205 -32.18 -22.64 -14.37
N GLU A 206 -32.35 -21.32 -14.20
CA GLU A 206 -31.94 -20.34 -15.19
C GLU A 206 -30.42 -20.33 -15.40
N PHE A 207 -29.63 -20.35 -14.32
CA PHE A 207 -28.18 -20.45 -14.45
C PHE A 207 -27.75 -21.72 -15.18
N LEU A 208 -28.32 -22.87 -14.80
CA LEU A 208 -28.07 -24.15 -15.46
C LEU A 208 -28.40 -24.09 -16.95
N SER A 209 -29.52 -23.47 -17.34
CA SER A 209 -29.88 -23.30 -18.75
C SER A 209 -28.87 -22.45 -19.56
N LEU A 210 -28.20 -21.49 -18.90
CA LEU A 210 -27.15 -20.69 -19.53
C LEU A 210 -25.86 -21.49 -19.75
N ILE A 211 -25.57 -22.42 -18.85
CA ILE A 211 -24.36 -23.25 -18.89
C ILE A 211 -24.57 -24.60 -19.59
N GLU A 212 -25.80 -25.05 -19.83
CA GLU A 212 -26.12 -26.31 -20.54
C GLU A 212 -25.45 -26.43 -21.92
N LYS A 213 -25.10 -25.30 -22.54
CA LYS A 213 -24.35 -25.25 -23.80
C LYS A 213 -22.86 -25.59 -23.65
N TYR A 214 -22.39 -25.78 -22.42
CA TYR A 214 -21.02 -25.97 -22.00
C TYR A 214 -20.97 -27.14 -21.00
N PRO A 215 -20.99 -28.39 -21.50
CA PRO A 215 -21.14 -29.59 -20.67
C PRO A 215 -19.97 -29.85 -19.72
N GLU A 216 -18.90 -29.05 -19.79
CA GLU A 216 -17.76 -29.11 -18.87
C GLU A 216 -18.08 -28.57 -17.45
N PHE A 217 -19.28 -28.00 -17.25
CA PHE A 217 -19.76 -27.50 -15.98
C PHE A 217 -20.66 -28.55 -15.27
N GLU A 218 -20.10 -29.28 -14.29
CA GLU A 218 -20.86 -30.17 -13.41
C GLU A 218 -20.90 -29.59 -11.99
N PHE A 219 -22.08 -29.23 -11.48
CA PHE A 219 -22.23 -28.73 -10.12
C PHE A 219 -23.67 -28.83 -9.58
N GLU A 220 -23.79 -28.98 -8.26
CA GLU A 220 -25.05 -28.91 -7.52
C GLU A 220 -25.16 -27.55 -6.81
N LEU A 221 -26.15 -26.73 -7.20
CA LEU A 221 -26.42 -25.45 -6.56
C LEU A 221 -27.62 -25.56 -5.60
N PRO A 222 -27.67 -24.76 -4.52
CA PRO A 222 -28.81 -24.72 -3.61
C PRO A 222 -30.05 -24.20 -4.33
N GLU A 223 -31.20 -24.87 -4.15
CA GLU A 223 -32.48 -24.41 -4.69
C GLU A 223 -32.92 -23.11 -4.02
N ILE A 224 -32.62 -21.98 -4.67
CA ILE A 224 -32.99 -20.62 -4.26
C ILE A 224 -33.81 -20.00 -5.38
N GLU A 225 -34.95 -19.40 -5.01
CA GLU A 225 -35.82 -18.63 -5.90
C GLU A 225 -35.84 -17.17 -5.42
N LEU A 226 -35.53 -16.24 -6.33
CA LEU A 226 -35.44 -14.80 -6.07
C LEU A 226 -36.65 -14.04 -6.63
N ASP A 227 -36.98 -12.90 -6.03
CA ASP A 227 -38.07 -12.03 -6.50
C ASP A 227 -37.66 -11.30 -7.79
N SER A 228 -38.25 -11.72 -8.91
CA SER A 228 -37.90 -11.21 -10.26
C SER A 228 -38.19 -9.73 -10.43
N GLU A 229 -39.27 -9.21 -9.82
CA GLU A 229 -39.61 -7.80 -9.90
C GLU A 229 -38.61 -6.92 -9.15
N LEU A 230 -38.17 -7.36 -7.97
CA LEU A 230 -37.10 -6.71 -7.20
C LEU A 230 -35.79 -6.72 -7.98
N LEU A 231 -35.38 -7.86 -8.54
CA LEU A 231 -34.14 -7.95 -9.32
C LEU A 231 -34.19 -7.02 -10.54
N GLN A 232 -35.31 -6.99 -11.24
CA GLN A 232 -35.51 -6.08 -12.37
C GLN A 232 -35.45 -4.61 -11.93
N SER A 233 -36.06 -4.26 -10.79
CA SER A 233 -36.04 -2.89 -10.28
C SER A 233 -34.63 -2.45 -9.84
N LEU A 234 -33.86 -3.32 -9.16
CA LEU A 234 -32.45 -3.09 -8.83
C LEU A 234 -31.57 -3.00 -10.07
N SER A 235 -31.79 -3.86 -11.07
CA SER A 235 -31.08 -3.81 -12.35
C SER A 235 -31.35 -2.49 -13.08
N ASN A 236 -32.60 -2.01 -13.08
CA ASN A 236 -32.97 -0.71 -13.65
C ASN A 236 -32.27 0.44 -12.92
N LEU A 237 -32.19 0.41 -11.58
CA LEU A 237 -31.44 1.38 -10.80
C LEU A 237 -29.98 1.47 -11.28
N PHE A 238 -29.31 0.33 -11.40
CA PHE A 238 -27.92 0.28 -11.83
C PHE A 238 -27.71 0.79 -13.26
N VAL A 239 -28.59 0.42 -14.19
CA VAL A 239 -28.52 0.83 -15.59
C VAL A 239 -28.78 2.32 -15.74
N GLU A 240 -29.83 2.87 -15.12
CA GLU A 240 -30.15 4.30 -15.21
C GLU A 240 -29.09 5.15 -14.50
N MET A 241 -28.59 4.71 -13.34
CA MET A 241 -27.49 5.42 -12.67
C MET A 241 -26.25 5.48 -13.56
N LYS A 242 -25.85 4.36 -14.16
CA LYS A 242 -24.70 4.32 -15.07
C LYS A 242 -24.88 5.27 -16.25
N LYS A 243 -26.10 5.38 -16.78
CA LYS A 243 -26.45 6.30 -17.86
C LYS A 243 -26.36 7.76 -17.41
N ILE A 244 -26.94 8.11 -16.26
CA ILE A 244 -26.85 9.46 -15.68
C ILE A 244 -25.38 9.85 -15.46
N LEU A 245 -24.57 8.97 -14.87
CA LEU A 245 -23.15 9.23 -14.62
C LEU A 245 -22.36 9.41 -15.92
N TRP A 246 -22.68 8.64 -16.96
CA TRP A 246 -22.09 8.82 -18.30
C TRP A 246 -22.47 10.18 -18.89
N GLU A 247 -23.73 10.60 -18.77
CA GLU A 247 -24.23 11.86 -19.30
C GLU A 247 -23.65 13.08 -18.56
N LEU A 248 -23.46 12.97 -17.25
CA LEU A 248 -22.89 14.04 -16.43
C LEU A 248 -21.39 14.26 -16.69
N ASN A 249 -20.71 13.28 -17.29
CA ASN A 249 -19.27 13.32 -17.59
C ASN A 249 -18.45 13.85 -16.39
N LEU A 250 -18.84 13.42 -15.18
CA LEU A 250 -18.29 13.97 -13.94
C LEU A 250 -16.81 13.63 -13.86
N PRO A 251 -15.95 14.63 -13.59
CA PRO A 251 -14.59 14.32 -13.25
C PRO A 251 -14.56 13.51 -11.95
N PRO A 252 -13.54 12.64 -11.79
CA PRO A 252 -13.04 12.18 -10.51
C PRO A 252 -13.30 13.14 -9.34
N VAL A 253 -14.14 12.76 -8.37
CA VAL A 253 -14.23 13.50 -7.10
C VAL A 253 -13.47 12.68 -6.06
N LEU A 254 -12.27 13.16 -5.71
CA LEU A 254 -11.63 12.76 -4.46
C LEU A 254 -12.33 13.49 -3.32
N ASP A 255 -12.50 12.83 -2.17
CA ASP A 255 -12.96 13.48 -0.95
C ASP A 255 -12.16 14.76 -0.68
N HIS A 256 -12.83 15.78 -0.13
CA HIS A 256 -12.28 17.12 0.04
C HIS A 256 -10.84 17.06 0.61
N PRO A 257 -9.81 17.49 -0.15
CA PRO A 257 -8.47 17.57 0.39
C PRO A 257 -8.50 18.51 1.60
N THR A 258 -7.80 18.14 2.65
CA THR A 258 -7.59 19.02 3.79
C THR A 258 -6.98 20.34 3.32
N GLN A 259 -7.23 21.43 4.05
CA GLN A 259 -6.70 22.75 3.71
C GLN A 259 -5.17 22.73 3.50
N TRP A 260 -4.48 21.87 4.23
CA TRP A 260 -3.05 21.61 4.11
C TRP A 260 -2.66 20.91 2.79
N GLU A 261 -3.41 19.89 2.38
CA GLU A 261 -3.21 19.19 1.10
C GLU A 261 -3.43 20.11 -0.10
N GLY A 262 -4.36 21.07 0.00
CA GLY A 262 -4.56 22.11 -1.02
C GLY A 262 -3.35 23.03 -1.19
N VAL A 263 -2.81 23.56 -0.08
CA VAL A 263 -1.62 24.43 -0.09
C VAL A 263 -0.40 23.71 -0.65
N ILE A 264 -0.24 22.43 -0.31
CA ILE A 264 0.82 21.56 -0.84
C ILE A 264 0.64 21.31 -2.34
N GLY A 265 -0.58 21.01 -2.79
CA GLY A 265 -0.88 20.80 -4.21
C GLY A 265 -0.48 22.02 -5.06
N ASP A 266 -0.86 23.22 -4.61
CA ASP A 266 -0.56 24.48 -5.31
C ASP A 266 0.94 24.80 -5.34
N ALA A 267 1.68 24.51 -4.27
CA ALA A 267 3.13 24.71 -4.20
C ALA A 267 3.90 23.77 -5.16
N LEU A 268 3.55 22.49 -5.18
CA LEU A 268 4.10 21.53 -6.15
C LEU A 268 3.74 21.90 -7.58
N ALA A 269 2.51 22.41 -7.79
CA ALA A 269 2.07 22.85 -9.09
C ALA A 269 2.95 24.00 -9.63
N ASN A 270 3.21 25.00 -8.80
CA ASN A 270 4.10 26.11 -9.13
C ASN A 270 5.53 25.64 -9.46
N GLN A 271 6.06 24.64 -8.74
CA GLN A 271 7.40 24.08 -9.01
C GLN A 271 7.48 23.37 -10.37
N MET A 272 6.42 22.70 -10.80
CA MET A 272 6.41 21.98 -12.08
C MET A 272 6.40 22.90 -13.30
N THR A 273 5.99 24.16 -13.13
CA THR A 273 6.07 25.20 -14.19
C THR A 273 7.50 25.71 -14.43
N LEU A 274 8.44 25.47 -13.50
CA LEU A 274 9.84 25.90 -13.61
C LEU A 274 10.66 24.92 -14.46
N SER A 275 11.75 25.42 -15.07
CA SER A 275 12.72 24.59 -15.78
C SER A 275 13.41 23.64 -14.79
N ILE A 276 13.82 22.43 -15.21
CA ILE A 276 14.36 21.40 -14.31
C ILE A 276 15.48 21.92 -13.39
N GLY A 277 16.35 22.81 -13.89
CA GLY A 277 17.44 23.40 -13.09
C GLY A 277 16.98 24.45 -12.07
N ASP A 278 15.80 25.03 -12.28
CA ASP A 278 15.23 26.09 -11.43
C ASP A 278 14.17 25.54 -10.45
N ARG A 279 13.81 24.26 -10.56
CA ARG A 279 12.93 23.60 -9.59
C ARG A 279 13.68 23.46 -8.28
N ALA A 280 13.11 23.94 -7.19
CA ALA A 280 13.65 23.79 -5.84
C ALA A 280 13.90 22.32 -5.45
N LEU A 281 13.25 21.37 -6.15
CA LEU A 281 13.44 19.93 -6.05
C LEU A 281 14.88 19.45 -6.37
N PHE A 282 15.60 20.16 -7.26
CA PHE A 282 16.93 19.78 -7.73
C PHE A 282 18.03 20.76 -7.29
N VAL A 283 17.66 21.90 -6.74
CA VAL A 283 18.59 22.86 -6.15
C VAL A 283 18.96 22.35 -4.76
N MET A 284 20.18 21.80 -4.63
CA MET A 284 20.75 21.48 -3.32
C MET A 284 20.93 22.77 -2.52
N THR A 285 20.01 23.05 -1.60
CA THR A 285 20.12 24.17 -0.67
C THR A 285 21.14 23.84 0.43
N PRO A 286 21.77 24.85 1.07
CA PRO A 286 22.68 24.61 2.19
C PRO A 286 22.03 23.78 3.32
N LEU A 287 20.73 23.99 3.56
CA LEU A 287 19.92 23.22 4.51
C LEU A 287 19.71 21.78 4.03
N GLY A 288 19.38 21.56 2.75
CA GLY A 288 19.30 20.22 2.15
C GLY A 288 20.64 19.46 2.18
N LEU A 289 21.77 20.19 2.10
CA LEU A 289 23.11 19.63 2.22
C LEU A 289 23.45 19.27 3.68
N ALA A 290 23.14 20.14 4.64
CA ALA A 290 23.35 19.90 6.06
C ALA A 290 22.46 18.76 6.60
N ALA A 291 21.22 18.68 6.11
CA ALA A 291 20.29 17.58 6.27
C ALA A 291 20.87 16.23 5.80
N ARG A 292 21.42 16.17 4.58
CA ARG A 292 22.07 14.96 4.04
C ARG A 292 23.33 14.56 4.80
N LEU A 293 23.96 15.50 5.48
CA LEU A 293 25.14 15.26 6.33
C LEU A 293 24.77 14.86 7.77
N GLY A 294 23.48 14.68 8.08
CA GLY A 294 23.02 14.23 9.40
C GLY A 294 23.21 15.26 10.51
N SER A 295 23.28 16.55 10.18
CA SER A 295 23.37 17.62 11.17
C SER A 295 21.98 17.96 11.72
N GLU A 296 21.82 18.12 13.04
CA GLU A 296 20.58 18.63 13.64
C GLU A 296 20.21 19.96 12.98
N GLN A 297 19.07 19.98 12.29
CA GLN A 297 18.52 21.21 11.71
C GLN A 297 17.50 21.79 12.69
N LYS A 298 17.73 23.03 13.12
CA LYS A 298 16.77 23.81 13.92
C LYS A 298 16.14 24.95 13.12
N ASP A 299 16.69 25.23 11.95
CA ASP A 299 16.21 26.27 11.05
C ASP A 299 15.16 25.69 10.10
N ALA A 300 14.12 26.46 9.80
CA ALA A 300 13.08 26.08 8.85
C ALA A 300 13.67 25.91 7.45
N PHE A 301 13.18 24.93 6.68
CA PHE A 301 13.51 24.80 5.27
C PHE A 301 13.00 26.01 4.49
N ASP A 302 13.57 26.25 3.30
CA ASP A 302 13.09 27.32 2.44
C ASP A 302 11.59 27.10 2.15
N GLU A 303 10.77 28.11 2.43
CA GLU A 303 9.31 28.05 2.34
C GLU A 303 8.87 27.52 0.97
N TYR A 304 8.01 26.50 0.96
CA TYR A 304 7.51 25.83 -0.26
C TYR A 304 8.57 25.06 -1.06
N SER A 305 9.77 24.84 -0.52
CA SER A 305 10.70 23.87 -1.08
C SER A 305 10.19 22.45 -0.86
N LEU A 306 10.59 21.49 -1.70
CA LEU A 306 10.24 20.09 -1.44
C LEU A 306 10.75 19.62 -0.07
N ALA A 307 11.88 20.17 0.40
CA ALA A 307 12.41 19.83 1.71
C ALA A 307 11.48 20.31 2.84
N ASP A 308 10.94 21.52 2.72
CA ASP A 308 9.88 22.03 3.61
C ASP A 308 8.63 21.13 3.54
N MET A 309 8.23 20.75 2.32
CA MET A 309 7.04 19.94 2.12
C MET A 309 7.16 18.51 2.64
N MET A 310 8.33 17.88 2.52
CA MET A 310 8.56 16.49 2.95
C MET A 310 9.01 16.37 4.40
N PHE A 311 9.59 17.43 4.95
CA PHE A 311 10.33 17.39 6.20
C PHE A 311 10.00 18.54 7.15
N SER A 312 8.87 19.23 6.98
CA SER A 312 8.32 20.15 7.98
C SER A 312 6.97 19.66 8.52
N ASN A 313 6.63 20.04 9.75
CA ASN A 313 5.32 19.79 10.34
C ASN A 313 4.29 20.85 9.87
N GLY A 314 3.04 20.70 10.31
CA GLY A 314 1.95 21.65 9.99
C GLY A 314 2.15 23.08 10.52
N ASP A 315 3.14 23.28 11.39
CA ASP A 315 3.55 24.59 11.93
C ASP A 315 4.79 25.15 11.20
N GLN A 316 5.19 24.56 10.06
CA GLN A 316 6.40 24.90 9.26
C GLN A 316 7.74 24.71 10.01
N GLU A 317 7.74 23.95 11.10
CA GLU A 317 8.99 23.59 11.78
C GLU A 317 9.63 22.38 11.10
N ALA A 318 10.92 22.46 10.82
CA ALA A 318 11.68 21.35 10.27
C ALA A 318 11.60 20.14 11.23
N LEU A 319 11.00 19.05 10.74
CA LEU A 319 11.01 17.76 11.39
C LEU A 319 12.43 17.20 11.40
N PRO A 320 12.85 16.54 12.50
CA PRO A 320 14.12 15.85 12.53
C PRO A 320 14.12 14.75 11.48
N LEU A 321 15.04 14.86 10.51
CA LEU A 321 15.23 13.86 9.47
C LEU A 321 15.73 12.55 10.10
N GLY A 322 15.18 11.43 9.63
CA GLY A 322 15.44 10.07 10.13
C GLY A 322 16.91 9.59 10.11
N TYR A 323 17.85 10.37 9.59
CA TYR A 323 19.28 10.09 9.74
C TYR A 323 19.81 10.28 11.16
N MET A 324 18.94 10.58 12.13
CA MET A 324 19.30 10.66 13.54
C MET A 324 19.18 9.34 14.30
N ASN A 325 18.63 8.24 13.74
CA ASN A 325 18.59 6.96 14.43
C ASN A 325 18.57 5.69 13.56
N VAL A 326 19.00 5.77 12.30
CA VAL A 326 19.76 4.62 11.81
C VAL A 326 21.06 4.71 12.59
N THR A 327 21.25 3.84 13.58
CA THR A 327 22.54 3.17 13.59
C THR A 327 22.65 2.52 12.23
N SER A 328 23.09 3.29 11.23
CA SER A 328 24.05 2.72 10.33
C SER A 328 25.07 2.17 11.31
N GLU A 329 25.05 0.87 11.48
CA GLU A 329 26.30 0.16 11.36
C GLU A 329 26.90 0.65 10.03
N VAL A 330 27.43 1.90 10.00
CA VAL A 330 28.81 2.08 9.59
C VAL A 330 29.44 0.95 10.37
N PRO A 331 29.88 -0.14 9.73
CA PRO A 331 30.58 -1.14 10.46
C PRO A 331 31.62 -0.33 11.20
N LYS A 332 31.47 -0.24 12.53
CA LYS A 332 32.62 -0.25 13.38
C LYS A 332 33.17 -1.62 13.04
N HIS A 333 33.87 -1.74 11.90
CA HIS A 333 35.13 -2.42 11.89
C HIS A 333 35.72 -1.89 13.17
N SER A 334 35.68 -2.74 14.20
CA SER A 334 36.45 -2.46 15.38
C SER A 334 37.81 -2.04 14.80
N PRO A 335 38.43 -0.95 15.28
CA PRO A 335 39.78 -0.62 14.83
C PRO A 335 40.63 -1.89 14.79
N GLU A 336 40.36 -2.83 15.70
CA GLU A 336 40.81 -4.21 15.70
C GLU A 336 40.62 -5.03 14.41
N GLN A 337 39.46 -5.07 13.74
CA GLN A 337 39.30 -5.75 12.44
C GLN A 337 40.18 -5.13 11.35
N PHE A 338 40.17 -3.79 11.22
CA PHE A 338 41.00 -3.09 10.25
C PHE A 338 42.51 -3.26 10.55
N ILE A 339 42.89 -3.19 11.82
CA ILE A 339 44.27 -3.41 12.30
C ILE A 339 44.69 -4.86 12.06
N THR A 340 43.80 -5.83 12.29
CA THR A 340 44.07 -7.27 12.04
C THR A 340 44.29 -7.51 10.56
N GLN A 341 43.40 -7.03 9.69
CA GLN A 341 43.55 -7.14 8.23
C GLN A 341 44.80 -6.43 7.71
N SER A 342 45.17 -5.29 8.31
CA SER A 342 46.40 -4.58 7.97
C SER A 342 47.65 -5.36 8.38
N PHE A 343 47.65 -6.02 9.54
CA PHE A 343 48.73 -6.91 9.95
C PHE A 343 48.80 -8.18 9.11
N GLU A 344 47.66 -8.77 8.75
CA GLU A 344 47.59 -9.93 7.85
C GLU A 344 48.19 -9.59 6.48
N ALA A 345 47.84 -8.43 5.90
CA ALA A 345 48.39 -7.96 4.65
C ALA A 345 49.90 -7.69 4.76
N PHE A 346 50.36 -7.08 5.85
CA PHE A 346 51.79 -6.85 6.11
C PHE A 346 52.57 -8.16 6.23
N ILE A 347 52.05 -9.13 7.00
CA ILE A 347 52.66 -10.46 7.17
C ILE A 347 52.68 -11.20 5.83
N ALA A 348 51.58 -11.20 5.08
CA ALA A 348 51.49 -11.84 3.78
C ALA A 348 52.53 -11.27 2.81
N GLN A 349 52.72 -9.94 2.78
CA GLN A 349 53.73 -9.31 1.94
C GLN A 349 55.16 -9.72 2.33
N ASN A 350 55.48 -9.78 3.62
CA ASN A 350 56.80 -10.23 4.09
C ASN A 350 57.03 -11.72 3.80
N LEU A 351 56.03 -12.58 3.98
CA LEU A 351 56.14 -14.01 3.69
C LEU A 351 56.32 -14.27 2.19
N VAL A 352 55.66 -13.50 1.31
CA VAL A 352 55.89 -13.57 -0.13
C VAL A 352 57.31 -13.10 -0.49
N GLN A 353 57.83 -12.06 0.16
CA GLN A 353 59.20 -11.58 -0.06
C GLN A 353 60.27 -12.60 0.38
N GLU A 354 60.00 -13.35 1.45
CA GLU A 354 60.85 -14.44 1.94
C GLU A 354 60.66 -15.76 1.15
N GLY A 355 59.83 -15.76 0.10
CA GLY A 355 59.68 -16.87 -0.83
C GLY A 355 58.66 -17.94 -0.43
N PHE A 356 57.76 -17.66 0.53
CA PHE A 356 56.68 -18.56 0.88
C PHE A 356 55.51 -18.42 -0.11
N GLU A 357 55.15 -19.52 -0.77
CA GLU A 357 54.02 -19.56 -1.72
C GLU A 357 52.67 -19.86 -1.05
N ASN A 358 52.68 -20.59 0.08
CA ASN A 358 51.47 -20.97 0.81
C ASN A 358 51.72 -20.98 2.31
N VAL A 359 50.80 -20.41 3.09
CA VAL A 359 50.88 -20.33 4.55
C VAL A 359 49.53 -20.69 5.14
N GLN A 360 49.52 -21.46 6.22
CA GLN A 360 48.28 -21.83 6.90
C GLN A 360 47.72 -20.63 7.68
N GLU A 361 46.42 -20.39 7.55
CA GLU A 361 45.69 -19.29 8.20
C GLU A 361 45.95 -19.19 9.72
N PRO A 362 46.03 -20.29 10.51
CA PRO A 362 46.37 -20.21 11.93
C PRO A 362 47.78 -19.68 12.19
N SER A 363 48.74 -19.93 11.30
CA SER A 363 50.10 -19.41 11.42
C SER A 363 50.16 -17.91 11.17
N VAL A 364 49.36 -17.41 10.22
CA VAL A 364 49.21 -15.97 9.98
C VAL A 364 48.59 -15.30 11.20
N GLN A 365 47.54 -15.88 11.78
CA GLN A 365 46.89 -15.33 12.97
C GLN A 365 47.83 -15.24 14.18
N ILE A 366 48.66 -16.27 14.42
CA ILE A 366 49.67 -16.25 15.49
C ILE A 366 50.67 -15.10 15.28
N LEU A 367 51.12 -14.89 14.05
CA LEU A 367 52.05 -13.79 13.72
C LEU A 367 51.40 -12.41 13.92
N VAL A 368 50.11 -12.27 13.58
CA VAL A 368 49.34 -11.05 13.82
C VAL A 368 49.28 -10.73 15.32
N ASP A 369 49.03 -11.74 16.16
CA ASP A 369 48.97 -11.55 17.61
C ASP A 369 50.34 -11.20 18.21
N VAL A 370 51.43 -11.79 17.69
CA VAL A 370 52.80 -11.42 18.08
C VAL A 370 53.11 -9.97 17.72
N LEU A 371 52.80 -9.52 16.50
CA LEU A 371 53.04 -8.14 16.07
C LEU A 371 52.24 -7.13 16.90
N LYS A 372 50.97 -7.45 17.21
CA LYS A 372 50.13 -6.63 18.10
C LYS A 372 50.76 -6.46 19.49
N ASN A 373 51.28 -7.54 20.06
CA ASN A 373 51.90 -7.52 21.39
C ASN A 373 53.23 -6.75 21.40
N GLU A 374 54.06 -6.90 20.36
CA GLU A 374 55.32 -6.14 20.25
C GLU A 374 55.07 -4.65 20.08
N LEU A 375 54.13 -4.25 19.21
CA LEU A 375 53.75 -2.84 19.05
C LEU A 375 53.18 -2.24 20.32
N LYS A 376 52.38 -3.01 21.07
CA LYS A 376 51.90 -2.58 22.39
C LYS A 376 53.05 -2.34 23.36
N THR A 377 54.04 -3.23 23.36
CA THR A 377 55.24 -3.12 24.21
C THR A 377 56.06 -1.88 23.85
N ILE A 378 56.28 -1.62 22.56
CA ILE A 378 56.96 -0.41 22.06
C ILE A 378 56.21 0.85 22.49
N CYS A 379 54.89 0.88 22.33
CA CYS A 379 54.04 1.99 22.75
C CYS A 379 54.10 2.23 24.27
N ASP A 380 54.10 1.17 25.08
CA ASP A 380 54.20 1.29 26.54
C ASP A 380 55.57 1.78 26.99
N LEU A 381 56.65 1.35 26.34
CA LEU A 381 58.01 1.84 26.57
C LEU A 381 58.15 3.30 26.16
N ALA A 382 57.64 3.66 24.98
CA ALA A 382 57.63 5.04 24.49
C ALA A 382 56.86 5.95 25.44
N ARG A 383 55.65 5.56 25.86
CA ARG A 383 54.82 6.30 26.83
C ARG A 383 55.55 6.50 28.16
N THR A 384 56.22 5.47 28.67
CA THR A 384 57.00 5.55 29.90
C THR A 384 58.17 6.52 29.77
N ARG A 385 58.79 6.58 28.59
CA ARG A 385 59.88 7.51 28.28
C ARG A 385 59.38 8.95 28.12
N THR A 386 58.31 9.17 27.36
CA THR A 386 57.65 10.47 27.21
C THR A 386 57.29 11.08 28.56
N ASN A 387 56.76 10.27 29.48
CA ASN A 387 56.43 10.71 30.84
C ASN A 387 57.65 11.08 31.70
N ARG A 388 58.86 10.62 31.32
CA ARG A 388 60.12 10.86 32.06
C ARG A 388 60.96 11.98 31.44
N THR A 389 60.99 12.10 30.11
CA THR A 389 61.89 13.02 29.39
C THR A 389 61.18 14.26 28.85
N HIS A 390 59.83 14.29 28.85
CA HIS A 390 59.02 15.33 28.21
C HIS A 390 59.35 15.58 26.73
N GLU A 391 60.02 14.63 26.08
CA GLU A 391 60.27 14.64 24.64
C GLU A 391 58.97 14.33 23.88
N SER A 392 58.88 14.76 22.62
CA SER A 392 57.72 14.45 21.78
C SER A 392 57.54 12.92 21.64
N PRO A 393 56.29 12.40 21.56
CA PRO A 393 56.02 10.98 21.37
C PRO A 393 56.78 10.35 20.19
N GLU A 394 56.93 11.09 19.09
CA GLU A 394 57.66 10.65 17.90
C GLU A 394 59.16 10.43 18.15
N ALA A 395 59.80 11.37 18.88
CA ALA A 395 61.20 11.23 19.31
C ALA A 395 61.40 10.06 20.29
N CYS A 396 60.41 9.78 21.15
CA CYS A 396 60.45 8.64 22.06
C CYS A 396 60.26 7.30 21.34
N ILE A 397 59.37 7.23 20.34
CA ILE A 397 59.15 6.03 19.51
C ILE A 397 60.40 5.71 18.69
N ASN A 398 61.00 6.71 18.02
CA ASN A 398 62.23 6.55 17.24
C ASN A 398 63.47 6.18 18.07
N ALA A 399 63.39 6.31 19.39
CA ALA A 399 64.46 5.94 20.31
C ALA A 399 64.21 4.59 21.02
N VAL A 400 63.06 3.95 20.76
CA VAL A 400 62.67 2.60 21.21
C VAL A 400 62.76 1.60 20.06
N LEU A 401 62.42 2.03 18.83
CA LEU A 401 62.78 1.37 17.58
C LEU A 401 64.29 1.47 17.34
#